data_AF-A0A538QSG6-F1
#
_entry.id   AF-A0A538QSG6-F1
#
_cell.length_a   1.000
_cell.length_b   1.000
_cell.length_c   1.000
_cell.angle_alpha   90.00
_cell.angle_beta   90.00
_cell.angle_gamma   90.00
#
_symmetry.space_group_name_H-M   'P 1'
#
loop_
_entity.id
_entity.type
_entity.pdbx_description
1 polymer ?
#
loop_
_entity_poly.entity_id
_entity_poly.type
_entity_poly.pdbx_seq_one_letter_code
_entity_poly.pdbx_strand_id
1 'polypeptide(L)'
;MIERVAVDHVVHPLELPALLTRLVAAPAGPTAEPTPLVRQLEGSELGHRADIVCPVCEGVLTETQPGVFQHFRCHVGHAFTLDGLLREQSEELERVLWAAVRALEESAALAHRLTQHETGELRARFAEKERTHRQQADYLRQLLLRGRLLTPVDAQAS
;
A
#
# COMPACT_ATOMS: atom_id res chain seq x y z
N MET A 1 -6.20 -24.04 -11.07
CA MET A 1 -5.01 -24.75 -11.57
C MET A 1 -4.59 -24.03 -12.83
N ILE A 2 -3.50 -23.25 -12.80
CA ILE A 2 -2.99 -22.59 -14.00
C ILE A 2 -2.47 -23.71 -14.91
N GLU A 3 -3.02 -23.84 -16.10
CA GLU A 3 -2.52 -24.80 -17.08
C GLU A 3 -1.07 -24.43 -17.41
N ARG A 4 -0.17 -25.41 -17.37
CA ARG A 4 1.19 -25.21 -17.89
C ARG A 4 1.10 -25.14 -19.40
N VAL A 5 1.09 -23.92 -19.92
CA VAL A 5 1.14 -23.66 -21.36
C VAL A 5 2.59 -23.81 -21.84
N ALA A 6 2.77 -24.36 -23.04
CA ALA A 6 4.08 -24.40 -23.67
C ALA A 6 4.57 -22.97 -23.95
N VAL A 7 5.85 -22.69 -23.66
CA VAL A 7 6.43 -21.39 -24.00
C VAL A 7 6.61 -21.32 -25.51
N ASP A 8 5.96 -20.36 -26.16
CA ASP A 8 5.99 -20.23 -27.62
C ASP A 8 7.37 -19.80 -28.14
N HIS A 9 8.08 -18.94 -27.40
CA HIS A 9 9.39 -18.42 -27.77
C HIS A 9 10.31 -18.24 -26.57
N VAL A 10 11.54 -18.74 -26.70
CA VAL A 10 12.67 -18.42 -25.82
C VAL A 10 13.80 -17.91 -26.71
N VAL A 11 14.22 -16.66 -26.53
CA VAL A 11 15.23 -15.99 -27.36
C VAL A 11 16.24 -15.25 -26.50
N HIS A 12 17.41 -14.94 -27.06
CA HIS A 12 18.38 -14.10 -26.38
C HIS A 12 17.86 -12.64 -26.28
N PRO A 13 18.17 -11.85 -25.24
CA PRO A 13 17.69 -10.47 -25.12
C PRO A 13 17.98 -9.57 -26.33
N LEU A 14 19.08 -9.82 -27.04
CA LEU A 14 19.44 -9.10 -28.28
C LEU A 14 18.53 -9.43 -29.47
N GLU A 15 17.85 -10.57 -29.44
CA GLU A 15 16.93 -11.03 -30.49
C GLU A 15 15.47 -10.62 -30.21
N LEU A 16 15.19 -10.17 -28.98
CA LEU A 16 13.86 -9.72 -28.56
C LEU A 16 13.28 -8.62 -29.46
N PRO A 17 14.04 -7.59 -29.90
CA PRO A 17 13.49 -6.55 -30.78
C PRO A 17 12.96 -7.12 -32.11
N ALA A 18 13.74 -7.98 -32.75
CA ALA A 18 13.36 -8.61 -34.01
C ALA A 18 12.15 -9.54 -33.84
N LEU A 19 12.10 -10.29 -32.74
CA LEU A 19 10.96 -11.14 -32.40
C LEU A 19 9.68 -10.31 -32.23
N LEU A 20 9.73 -9.22 -31.45
CA LEU A 20 8.58 -8.36 -31.22
C LEU A 20 8.05 -7.73 -32.52
N THR A 21 8.95 -7.22 -33.38
CA THR A 21 8.55 -6.69 -34.69
C THR A 21 7.83 -7.74 -35.53
N ARG A 22 8.33 -8.97 -35.54
CA ARG A 22 7.71 -10.08 -36.27
C ARG A 22 6.34 -10.45 -35.70
N LEU A 23 6.22 -10.52 -34.37
CA LEU A 23 4.96 -10.89 -33.69
C LEU A 23 3.86 -9.85 -33.90
N VAL A 24 4.20 -8.56 -33.84
CA VAL A 24 3.24 -7.46 -34.07
C VAL A 24 2.75 -7.43 -35.52
N ALA A 25 3.60 -7.81 -36.48
CA ALA A 25 3.24 -7.86 -37.90
C ALA A 25 2.48 -9.15 -38.28
N ALA A 26 2.51 -10.19 -37.44
CA ALA A 26 1.78 -11.42 -37.70
C ALA A 26 0.28 -11.23 -37.42
N PRO A 27 -0.61 -11.85 -38.23
CA PRO A 27 -2.03 -11.83 -37.92
C PRO A 27 -2.27 -12.50 -36.56
N ALA A 28 -3.09 -11.86 -35.72
CA ALA A 28 -3.44 -12.42 -34.42
C ALA A 28 -4.13 -13.79 -34.61
N GLY A 29 -3.75 -14.74 -33.76
CA GLY A 29 -4.47 -16.00 -33.64
C GLY A 29 -5.91 -15.79 -33.13
N PRO A 30 -6.73 -16.86 -33.09
CA PRO A 30 -8.06 -16.77 -32.53
C PRO A 30 -8.01 -16.29 -31.07
N THR A 31 -8.77 -15.25 -30.75
CA THR A 31 -8.92 -14.78 -29.37
C THR A 31 -9.68 -15.83 -28.58
N ALA A 32 -9.03 -16.41 -27.58
CA ALA A 32 -9.73 -17.22 -26.58
C ALA A 32 -10.52 -16.29 -25.67
N GLU A 33 -11.80 -16.60 -25.44
CA GLU A 33 -12.58 -15.88 -24.44
C GLU A 33 -11.98 -16.15 -23.05
N PRO A 34 -11.64 -15.09 -22.29
CA PRO A 34 -11.09 -15.29 -20.95
C PRO A 34 -12.12 -16.00 -20.08
N THR A 35 -11.64 -16.99 -19.33
CA THR A 35 -12.49 -17.72 -18.38
C THR A 35 -13.09 -16.78 -17.33
N PRO A 36 -14.21 -17.12 -16.68
CA PRO A 36 -14.77 -16.31 -15.60
C PRO A 36 -13.74 -15.99 -14.50
N LEU A 37 -12.86 -16.94 -14.20
CA LEU A 37 -11.74 -16.75 -13.27
C LEU A 37 -10.81 -15.60 -13.70
N VAL A 38 -10.41 -15.59 -14.98
CA VAL A 38 -9.55 -14.54 -15.53
C VAL A 38 -10.28 -13.20 -15.55
N ARG A 39 -11.56 -13.19 -15.95
CA ARG A 39 -12.38 -11.96 -15.96
C ARG A 39 -12.54 -11.34 -14.57
N GLN A 40 -12.69 -12.16 -13.52
CA GLN A 40 -12.75 -11.68 -12.14
C GLN A 40 -11.43 -11.08 -11.68
N LEU A 41 -10.30 -11.73 -11.99
CA LEU A 41 -8.96 -11.22 -11.66
C LEU A 41 -8.61 -9.94 -12.42
N GLU A 42 -9.00 -9.84 -13.69
CA GLU A 42 -8.79 -8.63 -14.50
C GLU A 42 -9.70 -7.46 -14.09
N GLY A 43 -10.75 -7.74 -13.31
CA GLY A 43 -11.75 -6.76 -12.88
C GLY A 43 -12.81 -6.47 -13.93
N SER A 44 -12.99 -7.39 -14.89
CA SER A 44 -14.07 -7.36 -15.88
C SER A 44 -15.42 -7.77 -15.27
N GLU A 45 -15.40 -8.55 -14.20
CA GLU A 45 -16.56 -8.81 -13.33
C GLU A 45 -16.38 -8.06 -12.01
N LEU A 46 -17.34 -7.20 -11.67
CA LEU A 46 -17.31 -6.44 -10.42
C LEU A 46 -17.64 -7.35 -9.23
N GLY A 47 -16.72 -7.41 -8.26
CA GLY A 47 -16.96 -8.05 -6.98
C GLY A 47 -17.92 -7.28 -6.07
N HIS A 48 -18.14 -7.82 -4.88
CA HIS A 48 -18.92 -7.14 -3.83
C HIS A 48 -18.06 -6.07 -3.17
N ARG A 49 -18.68 -5.01 -2.64
CA ARG A 49 -17.94 -3.99 -1.90
C ARG A 49 -17.34 -4.61 -0.63
N ALA A 50 -16.05 -4.35 -0.39
CA ALA A 50 -15.39 -4.72 0.85
C ALA A 50 -15.53 -3.59 1.90
N ASP A 51 -15.50 -3.94 3.18
CA ASP A 51 -15.52 -3.00 4.31
C ASP A 51 -14.13 -2.42 4.66
N ILE A 52 -13.14 -2.66 3.79
CA ILE A 52 -11.76 -2.21 3.92
C ILE A 52 -11.42 -1.31 2.73
N VAL A 53 -10.63 -0.27 2.97
CA VAL A 53 -10.15 0.66 1.93
C VAL A 53 -8.77 0.28 1.44
N CYS A 54 -8.40 0.71 0.23
CA CYS A 54 -7.09 0.46 -0.34
C CYS A 54 -6.02 1.19 0.49
N PRO A 55 -5.04 0.47 1.07
CA PRO A 55 -3.99 1.09 1.89
C PRO A 55 -3.02 1.97 1.07
N VAL A 56 -3.05 1.88 -0.26
CA VAL A 56 -2.15 2.65 -1.15
C VAL A 56 -2.77 3.97 -1.60
N CYS A 57 -4.10 4.02 -1.78
CA CYS A 57 -4.76 5.19 -2.37
C CYS A 57 -6.07 5.58 -1.68
N GLU A 58 -6.38 4.97 -0.53
CA GLU A 58 -7.59 5.20 0.28
C GLU A 58 -8.92 4.98 -0.48
N GLY A 59 -8.86 4.30 -1.62
CA GLY A 59 -10.01 4.04 -2.49
C GLY A 59 -10.86 2.85 -2.04
N VAL A 60 -12.11 2.80 -2.52
CA VAL A 60 -13.00 1.65 -2.27
C VAL A 60 -12.39 0.37 -2.87
N LEU A 61 -12.41 -0.71 -2.08
CA LEU A 61 -12.08 -2.05 -2.53
C LEU A 61 -13.36 -2.83 -2.85
N THR A 62 -13.27 -3.69 -3.86
CA THR A 62 -14.19 -4.80 -4.07
C THR A 62 -13.50 -6.12 -3.74
N GLU A 63 -14.26 -7.09 -3.26
CA GLU A 63 -13.83 -8.45 -2.98
C GLU A 63 -14.51 -9.42 -3.95
N THR A 64 -13.71 -10.35 -4.46
CA THR A 64 -14.15 -11.52 -5.22
C THR A 64 -13.52 -12.76 -4.62
N GLN A 65 -14.13 -13.92 -4.85
CA GLN A 65 -13.55 -15.23 -4.51
C GLN A 65 -13.36 -16.06 -5.78
N PRO A 66 -12.35 -15.72 -6.61
CA PRO A 66 -11.98 -16.49 -7.79
C PRO A 66 -11.44 -17.88 -7.38
N GLY A 67 -12.31 -18.89 -7.40
CA GLY A 67 -11.96 -20.26 -7.04
C GLY A 67 -11.81 -20.46 -5.53
N VAL A 68 -10.58 -20.55 -5.03
CA VAL A 68 -10.28 -20.86 -3.61
C VAL A 68 -9.54 -19.74 -2.86
N PHE A 69 -9.29 -18.60 -3.51
CA PHE A 69 -8.56 -17.49 -2.90
C PHE A 69 -9.41 -16.22 -2.95
N GLN A 70 -9.30 -15.40 -1.89
CA GLN A 70 -9.90 -14.08 -1.83
C GLN A 70 -9.04 -13.09 -2.62
N HIS A 71 -9.69 -12.27 -3.43
CA HIS A 71 -9.05 -11.26 -4.26
C HIS A 71 -9.71 -9.91 -4.06
N PHE A 72 -8.92 -8.93 -3.66
CA PHE A 72 -9.35 -7.55 -3.41
C PHE A 72 -8.84 -6.64 -4.51
N ARG A 73 -9.71 -5.79 -5.06
CA ARG A 73 -9.33 -4.86 -6.13
C ARG A 73 -9.82 -3.46 -5.84
N CYS A 74 -8.94 -2.48 -5.98
CA CYS A 74 -9.29 -1.07 -5.91
C CYS A 74 -9.84 -0.59 -7.26
N HIS A 75 -10.68 0.45 -7.23
CA HIS A 75 -11.21 1.11 -8.43
C HIS A 75 -10.13 1.62 -9.39
N VAL A 76 -8.93 1.95 -8.90
CA VAL A 76 -7.78 2.38 -9.72
C VAL A 76 -6.86 1.24 -10.16
N GLY A 77 -7.13 -0.01 -9.77
CA GLY A 77 -6.42 -1.20 -10.25
C GLY A 77 -5.43 -1.86 -9.30
N HIS A 78 -5.21 -1.34 -8.08
CA HIS A 78 -4.46 -2.09 -7.06
C HIS A 78 -5.17 -3.41 -6.74
N ALA A 79 -4.42 -4.50 -6.66
CA ALA A 79 -4.96 -5.83 -6.45
C ALA A 79 -4.19 -6.56 -5.34
N PHE A 80 -4.91 -7.27 -4.48
CA PHE A 80 -4.33 -7.93 -3.32
C PHE A 80 -4.93 -9.32 -3.11
N THR A 81 -4.11 -10.26 -2.65
CA THR A 81 -4.61 -11.43 -1.90
C THR A 81 -4.94 -11.00 -0.47
N LEU A 82 -5.60 -11.85 0.31
CA LEU A 82 -5.86 -11.56 1.73
C LEU A 82 -4.56 -11.30 2.51
N ASP A 83 -3.56 -12.17 2.36
CA ASP A 83 -2.27 -12.03 3.04
C ASP A 83 -1.51 -10.78 2.55
N GLY A 84 -1.57 -10.51 1.24
CA GLY A 84 -0.96 -9.31 0.67
C GLY A 84 -1.62 -8.02 1.17
N LEU A 85 -2.94 -8.02 1.35
CA LEU A 85 -3.68 -6.88 1.89
C LEU A 85 -3.36 -6.67 3.37
N LEU A 86 -3.25 -7.74 4.16
CA LEU A 86 -2.85 -7.66 5.56
C LEU A 86 -1.47 -7.00 5.71
N ARG A 87 -0.47 -7.50 4.97
CA ARG A 87 0.89 -6.92 4.95
C ARG A 87 0.86 -5.44 4.59
N GLU A 88 0.14 -5.08 3.52
CA GLU A 88 0.08 -3.69 3.06
C GLU A 88 -0.62 -2.78 4.07
N GLN A 89 -1.62 -3.28 4.80
CA GLN A 89 -2.26 -2.54 5.89
C GLN A 89 -1.28 -2.27 7.05
N SER A 90 -0.46 -3.26 7.40
CA SER A 90 0.53 -3.12 8.46
C SER A 90 1.64 -2.14 8.09
N GLU A 91 2.09 -2.17 6.83
CA GLU A 91 3.02 -1.17 6.31
C GLU A 91 2.40 0.23 6.28
N GLU A 92 1.14 0.37 5.88
CA GLU A 92 0.45 1.65 5.88
C GLU A 92 0.28 2.22 7.29
N LEU A 93 -0.10 1.37 8.24
CA LEU A 93 -0.19 1.76 9.65
C LEU A 93 1.15 2.31 10.16
N GLU A 94 2.26 1.62 9.86
CA GLU A 94 3.59 2.09 10.21
C GLU A 94 3.92 3.44 9.54
N ARG A 95 3.63 3.60 8.24
CA ARG A 95 3.84 4.85 7.51
C ARG A 95 3.08 6.02 8.15
N VAL A 96 1.80 5.82 8.47
CA VAL A 96 0.94 6.85 9.10
C VAL A 96 1.49 7.24 10.47
N LEU A 97 1.91 6.28 11.28
CA LEU A 97 2.45 6.54 12.60
C LEU A 97 3.77 7.30 12.55
N TRP A 98 4.67 6.96 11.62
CA TRP A 98 5.88 7.75 11.39
C TRP A 98 5.58 9.17 10.89
N ALA A 99 4.56 9.32 10.03
CA ALA A 99 4.10 10.64 9.61
C ALA A 99 3.55 11.47 10.78
N ALA A 100 2.84 10.84 11.72
CA ALA A 100 2.36 11.48 12.95
C ALA A 100 3.51 11.90 13.87
N VAL A 101 4.55 11.06 14.05
CA VAL A 101 5.77 11.42 14.78
C VAL A 101 6.41 12.67 14.18
N ARG A 102 6.65 12.68 12.87
CA ARG A 102 7.20 13.84 12.16
C ARG A 102 6.35 15.10 12.37
N ALA A 103 5.03 14.99 12.22
CA ALA A 103 4.13 16.14 12.38
C ALA A 103 4.17 16.73 13.82
N LEU A 104 4.28 15.87 14.84
CA LEU A 104 4.44 16.30 16.23
C LEU A 104 5.79 17.01 16.44
N GLU A 105 6.87 16.49 15.87
CA GLU A 105 8.20 17.10 15.96
C GLU A 105 8.27 18.47 15.26
N GLU A 106 7.71 18.57 14.07
CA GLU A 106 7.60 19.84 13.34
C GLU A 106 6.76 20.86 14.14
N SER A 107 5.66 20.40 14.73
CA SER A 107 4.81 21.25 15.58
C SER A 107 5.53 21.72 16.85
N ALA A 108 6.34 20.85 17.48
CA ALA A 108 7.18 21.21 18.63
C ALA A 108 8.27 22.22 18.23
N ALA A 109 8.91 22.01 17.08
CA ALA A 109 9.93 22.92 16.56
C ALA A 109 9.35 24.30 16.22
N LEU A 110 8.14 24.36 15.66
CA LEU A 110 7.43 25.62 15.42
C LEU A 110 7.06 26.32 16.74
N ALA A 111 6.52 25.57 17.71
CA ALA A 111 6.19 26.11 19.03
C ALA A 111 7.45 26.69 19.71
N HIS A 112 8.58 26.00 19.62
CA HIS A 112 9.86 26.49 20.11
C HIS A 112 10.25 27.85 19.50
N ARG A 113 10.15 27.99 18.17
CA ARG A 113 10.42 29.28 17.49
C ARG A 113 9.51 30.38 18.01
N LEU A 114 8.22 30.10 18.22
CA LEU A 114 7.28 31.08 18.77
C LEU A 114 7.66 31.53 20.19
N THR A 115 8.24 30.67 21.02
CA THR A 115 8.73 31.09 22.35
C THR A 115 9.85 32.13 22.29
N GLN A 116 10.56 32.23 21.17
CA GLN A 116 11.63 33.21 20.96
C GLN A 116 11.10 34.58 20.53
N HIS A 117 9.89 34.63 19.95
CA HIS A 117 9.26 35.85 19.45
C HIS A 117 8.18 36.40 20.37
N GLU A 118 7.59 35.54 21.22
CA GLU A 118 6.49 35.91 22.11
C GLU A 118 6.95 36.17 23.55
N THR A 119 6.11 36.84 24.33
CA THR A 119 6.35 37.14 25.75
C THR A 119 5.14 36.82 26.62
N GLY A 120 5.31 36.86 27.94
CA GLY A 120 4.23 36.66 28.91
C GLY A 120 3.53 35.30 28.76
N GLU A 121 2.20 35.32 28.86
CA GLU A 121 1.37 34.11 28.83
C GLU A 121 1.45 33.35 27.50
N LEU A 122 1.59 34.03 26.36
CA LEU A 122 1.71 33.39 25.05
C LEU A 122 2.98 32.56 24.95
N ARG A 123 4.11 33.10 25.43
CA ARG A 123 5.37 32.35 25.51
C ARG A 123 5.22 31.09 26.36
N ALA A 124 4.53 31.19 27.51
CA ALA A 124 4.30 30.05 28.39
C ALA A 124 3.46 28.96 27.71
N ARG A 125 2.39 29.35 27.00
CA ARG A 125 1.54 28.41 26.22
C ARG A 125 2.33 27.71 25.12
N PHE A 126 3.17 28.42 24.36
CA PHE A 126 3.98 27.79 23.32
C PHE A 126 5.08 26.89 23.91
N ALA A 127 5.65 27.24 25.06
CA ALA A 127 6.61 26.38 25.76
C ALA A 127 5.96 25.10 26.32
N GLU A 128 4.69 25.16 26.72
CA GLU A 128 3.91 23.97 27.08
C GLU A 128 3.61 23.11 25.85
N LYS A 129 3.15 23.73 24.75
CA LYS A 129 2.91 23.03 23.48
C LYS A 129 4.15 22.30 22.96
N GLU A 130 5.32 22.96 22.98
CA GLU A 130 6.61 22.34 22.61
C GLU A 130 6.84 21.06 23.41
N ARG A 131 6.74 21.16 24.75
CA ARG A 131 6.98 20.03 25.66
C ARG A 131 6.02 18.88 25.39
N THR A 132 4.72 19.17 25.29
CA THR A 132 3.68 18.15 25.07
C THR A 132 3.89 17.44 23.74
N HIS A 133 4.11 18.17 22.64
CA HIS A 133 4.27 17.55 21.34
C HIS A 133 5.56 16.74 21.23
N ARG A 134 6.66 17.20 21.86
CA ARG A 134 7.90 16.42 21.93
C ARG A 134 7.71 15.11 22.71
N GLN A 135 7.01 15.16 23.85
CA GLN A 135 6.67 13.96 24.63
C GLN A 135 5.79 12.98 23.85
N GLN A 136 4.79 13.48 23.11
CA GLN A 136 3.92 12.64 22.28
C GLN A 136 4.68 11.98 21.13
N ALA A 137 5.59 12.71 20.47
CA ALA A 137 6.45 12.17 19.42
C ALA A 137 7.35 11.05 19.96
N ASP A 138 7.98 11.27 21.12
CA ASP A 138 8.84 10.27 21.76
C ASP A 138 8.07 9.03 22.20
N TYR A 139 6.85 9.20 22.74
CA TYR A 139 5.99 8.08 23.11
C TYR A 139 5.62 7.23 21.89
N LEU A 140 5.16 7.85 20.80
CA LEU A 140 4.82 7.15 19.56
C LEU A 140 6.04 6.45 18.95
N ARG A 141 7.20 7.11 18.93
CA ARG A 141 8.46 6.52 18.47
C ARG A 141 8.85 5.29 19.27
N GLN A 142 8.77 5.35 20.61
CA GLN A 142 9.06 4.20 21.45
C GLN A 142 8.10 3.03 21.21
N LEU A 143 6.84 3.34 20.91
CA LEU A 143 5.81 2.36 20.64
C LEU A 143 6.06 1.64 19.29
N LEU A 144 6.46 2.39 18.27
CA LEU A 144 6.89 1.87 16.96
C LEU A 144 8.15 1.00 17.05
N LEU A 145 9.23 1.53 17.64
CA LEU A 145 10.52 0.84 17.69
C LEU A 145 10.54 -0.42 18.55
N ARG A 146 9.59 -0.55 19.49
CA ARG A 146 9.46 -1.76 20.32
C ARG A 146 8.60 -2.84 19.69
N GLY A 147 8.13 -2.67 18.44
CA GLY A 147 7.27 -3.64 17.75
C GLY A 147 5.99 -3.96 18.52
N ARG A 148 5.51 -3.03 19.36
CA ARG A 148 4.33 -3.27 20.21
C ARG A 148 3.01 -3.07 19.48
N LEU A 149 3.04 -2.39 18.32
CA LEU A 149 1.87 -2.13 17.49
C LEU A 149 1.75 -3.06 16.29
N LEU A 150 2.87 -3.59 15.81
CA LEU A 150 2.91 -4.54 14.69
C LEU A 150 3.09 -5.93 15.30
N THR A 151 2.10 -6.79 15.12
CA THR A 151 2.15 -8.14 15.68
C THR A 151 3.19 -8.98 14.92
N PRO A 152 3.69 -10.10 15.50
CA PRO A 152 4.60 -11.00 14.80
C PRO A 152 4.01 -11.56 13.50
N VAL A 153 2.68 -11.62 13.37
CA VAL A 153 1.98 -12.03 12.14
C VAL A 153 2.23 -11.03 11.00
N ASP A 154 2.39 -9.74 11.33
CA ASP A 154 2.72 -8.69 10.37
C ASP A 154 4.20 -8.74 9.94
N ALA A 155 5.07 -9.25 10.82
CA ALA A 155 6.52 -9.35 10.58
C ALA A 155 6.96 -10.65 9.87
N GLN A 156 6.15 -11.71 9.89
CA GLN A 156 6.48 -13.03 9.32
C GLN A 156 6.15 -13.16 7.82
N ALA A 157 5.56 -12.13 7.19
CA ALA A 157 5.28 -12.08 5.75
C ALA A 157 6.43 -11.45 4.92
N SER A 158 7.63 -11.31 5.51
CA SER A 158 8.84 -10.75 4.87
C SER A 158 9.72 -11.81 4.20
#